data_AF-A0AAP8MEU3-F1
#
_entry.id   AF-A0AAP8MEU3-F1
#
_cell.length_a   1.000
_cell.length_b   1.000
_cell.length_c   1.000
_cell.angle_alpha   90.00
_cell.angle_beta   90.00
_cell.angle_gamma   90.00
#
_symmetry.space_group_name_H-M   'P 1'
#
loop_
_entity.id
_entity.type
_entity.pdbx_description
1 polymer ?
#
loop_
_entity_poly.entity_id
_entity_poly.type
_entity_poly.pdbx_seq_one_letter_code
_entity_poly.pdbx_strand_id
1 'polypeptide(L)'
;MSIWNKTFTLDQLVQEAKKAQKKYVQQVARHLCLREGIDPQGKTIASFIAREICSSNEDAVVIWLRDYLLENDLLPMDADLTVLEREFHLLLLDRLPPHMIGGYE
;
A
#
# COMPACT_ATOMS: atom_id res chain seq x y z
N MET A 1 -15.34 26.13 0.82
CA MET A 1 -14.59 26.86 1.84
C MET A 1 -13.15 26.39 1.80
N SER A 2 -12.23 27.33 1.63
CA SER A 2 -10.79 27.08 1.48
C SER A 2 -10.14 26.78 2.85
N ILE A 3 -9.30 25.74 2.90
CA ILE A 3 -8.52 25.26 4.06
C ILE A 3 -7.56 26.31 4.65
N TRP A 4 -7.38 27.46 4.01
CA TRP A 4 -6.46 28.52 4.42
C TRP A 4 -6.97 29.43 5.56
N ASN A 5 -8.20 29.24 6.05
CA ASN A 5 -8.83 30.13 7.06
C ASN A 5 -8.90 29.55 8.48
N LYS A 6 -8.18 28.46 8.80
CA LYS A 6 -8.16 27.88 10.15
C LYS A 6 -6.73 27.78 10.66
N THR A 7 -6.42 28.52 11.73
CA THR A 7 -5.16 28.37 12.46
C THR A 7 -5.21 27.02 13.17
N PHE A 8 -4.44 26.05 12.67
CA PHE A 8 -4.29 24.76 13.32
C PHE A 8 -3.25 24.86 14.44
N THR A 9 -3.48 24.17 15.55
CA THR A 9 -2.42 23.92 16.53
C THR A 9 -1.41 22.93 15.95
N LEU A 10 -0.20 22.89 16.51
CA LEU A 10 0.83 21.92 16.10
C LEU A 10 0.29 20.47 16.14
N ASP A 11 -0.44 20.12 17.20
CA ASP A 11 -1.05 18.79 17.33
C ASP A 11 -2.04 18.49 16.22
N GLN A 12 -2.85 19.47 15.81
CA GLN A 12 -3.80 19.30 14.72
C GLN A 12 -3.09 19.13 13.37
N LEU A 13 -1.99 19.85 13.14
CA LEU A 13 -1.15 19.67 11.95
C LEU A 13 -0.55 18.26 11.90
N VAL A 14 -0.05 17.75 13.04
CA VAL A 14 0.46 16.38 13.14
C VAL A 14 -0.62 15.34 12.85
N GLN A 15 -1.85 15.55 13.33
CA GLN A 15 -2.96 14.63 13.05
C GLN A 15 -3.37 14.64 11.57
N GLU A 16 -3.47 15.82 10.94
CA GLU A 16 -3.77 15.93 9.52
C GLU A 16 -2.67 15.31 8.65
N ALA A 17 -1.39 15.51 9.02
CA ALA A 17 -0.26 14.87 8.34
C ALA A 17 -0.33 13.34 8.42
N LYS A 18 -0.59 12.78 9.61
CA LYS A 18 -0.77 11.32 9.79
C LYS A 18 -1.95 10.78 8.97
N LYS A 19 -3.05 11.53 8.90
CA LYS A 19 -4.23 11.16 8.12
C LYS A 19 -3.94 11.19 6.62
N ALA A 20 -3.25 12.22 6.14
CA ALA A 20 -2.81 12.32 4.75
C ALA A 20 -1.88 11.17 4.37
N GLN A 21 -0.89 10.89 5.22
CA GLN A 21 0.04 9.77 5.04
C GLN A 21 -0.71 8.42 4.97
N LYS A 22 -1.63 8.16 5.91
CA LYS A 22 -2.44 6.94 5.90
C LYS A 22 -3.24 6.80 4.61
N LYS A 23 -3.88 7.88 4.16
CA LYS A 23 -4.68 7.89 2.93
C LYS A 23 -3.81 7.63 1.70
N TYR A 24 -2.63 8.23 1.64
CA TYR A 24 -1.68 8.01 0.55
C TYR A 24 -1.24 6.55 0.46
N VAL A 25 -0.81 5.96 1.58
CA VAL A 25 -0.41 4.54 1.63
C VAL A 25 -1.54 3.62 1.15
N GLN A 26 -2.78 3.88 1.57
CA GLN A 26 -3.94 3.11 1.09
C GLN A 26 -4.18 3.26 -0.41
N GLN A 27 -4.03 4.48 -0.94
CA GLN A 27 -4.19 4.73 -2.39
C GLN A 27 -3.12 3.99 -3.20
N VAL A 28 -1.86 4.01 -2.74
CA VAL A 28 -0.76 3.28 -3.39
C VAL A 28 -1.01 1.78 -3.29
N ALA A 29 -1.39 1.25 -2.13
CA ALA A 29 -1.68 -0.18 -1.99
C ALA A 29 -2.80 -0.64 -2.93
N ARG A 30 -3.89 0.14 -3.03
CA ARG A 30 -4.96 -0.14 -3.99
C ARG A 30 -4.47 -0.09 -5.43
N HIS A 31 -3.65 0.90 -5.78
CA HIS A 31 -3.05 1.01 -7.11
C HIS A 31 -2.24 -0.23 -7.45
N LEU A 32 -1.39 -0.69 -6.54
CA LEU A 32 -0.58 -1.90 -6.71
C LEU A 32 -1.43 -3.16 -6.93
N CYS A 33 -2.50 -3.34 -6.14
CA CYS A 33 -3.45 -4.43 -6.38
C CYS A 33 -4.03 -4.38 -7.80
N LEU A 34 -4.58 -3.23 -8.20
CA LEU A 34 -5.23 -3.08 -9.50
C LEU A 34 -4.25 -3.25 -10.67
N ARG A 35 -3.01 -2.77 -10.51
CA ARG A 35 -1.95 -2.87 -11.53
C ARG A 35 -1.63 -4.32 -11.88
N GLU A 36 -1.67 -5.19 -10.89
CA GLU A 36 -1.39 -6.63 -10.97
C GLU A 36 -2.66 -7.48 -11.20
N GLY A 37 -3.82 -6.85 -11.45
CA GLY A 37 -5.08 -7.55 -11.69
C GLY A 37 -5.70 -8.20 -10.45
N ILE A 38 -5.28 -7.79 -9.25
CA ILE A 38 -5.77 -8.29 -7.98
C ILE A 38 -6.97 -7.46 -7.53
N ASP A 39 -8.07 -8.13 -7.17
CA ASP A 39 -9.20 -7.47 -6.49
C ASP A 39 -8.75 -6.97 -5.10
N PRO A 40 -8.76 -5.64 -4.84
CA PRO A 40 -8.35 -5.10 -3.56
C PRO A 40 -9.20 -5.57 -2.39
N GLN A 41 -10.50 -5.86 -2.60
CA GLN A 41 -11.42 -6.30 -1.56
C GLN A 41 -11.43 -7.82 -1.37
N GLY A 42 -10.83 -8.56 -2.30
CA GLY A 42 -10.62 -10.00 -2.20
C GLY A 42 -9.68 -10.37 -1.05
N LYS A 43 -9.46 -11.68 -0.85
CA LYS A 43 -8.54 -12.22 0.17
C LYS A 43 -7.57 -13.28 -0.38
N THR A 44 -7.49 -13.36 -1.70
CA THR A 44 -6.82 -14.43 -2.44
C THR A 44 -5.31 -14.47 -2.20
N ILE A 45 -4.67 -13.32 -2.03
CA ILE A 45 -3.20 -13.23 -1.89
C ILE A 45 -2.77 -12.76 -0.51
N ALA A 46 -3.71 -12.31 0.32
CA ALA A 46 -3.43 -11.67 1.60
C ALA A 46 -2.51 -12.51 2.51
N SER A 47 -2.74 -13.82 2.58
CA SER A 47 -1.95 -14.76 3.40
C SER A 47 -0.52 -15.00 2.90
N PHE A 48 -0.23 -14.68 1.63
CA PHE A 48 1.10 -14.83 1.05
C PHE A 48 1.94 -13.56 1.20
N ILE A 49 1.28 -12.40 1.34
CA ILE A 49 1.92 -11.09 1.35
C ILE A 49 2.16 -10.61 2.78
N ALA A 50 1.16 -10.73 3.65
CA ALA A 50 1.23 -10.28 5.03
C ALA A 50 1.40 -11.46 5.98
N ARG A 51 2.19 -11.24 7.05
CA ARG A 51 2.35 -12.20 8.16
C ARG A 51 1.16 -12.19 9.12
N GLU A 52 0.29 -11.18 9.00
CA GLU A 52 -0.85 -10.93 9.87
C GLU A 52 -2.17 -11.27 9.18
N ILE A 53 -3.22 -11.53 9.97
CA ILE A 53 -4.58 -11.77 9.44
C ILE A 53 -5.11 -10.46 8.87
N CYS A 54 -5.27 -10.41 7.54
CA CYS A 54 -5.77 -9.23 6.83
C CYS A 54 -7.24 -9.41 6.43
N SER A 55 -7.98 -8.30 6.43
CA SER A 55 -9.40 -8.31 6.05
C SER A 55 -9.61 -8.19 4.54
N SER A 56 -8.57 -7.82 3.80
CA SER A 56 -8.56 -7.69 2.34
C SER A 56 -7.14 -7.80 1.77
N ASN A 57 -7.01 -7.97 0.45
CA ASN A 57 -5.75 -7.87 -0.27
C ASN A 57 -5.16 -6.46 -0.13
N GLU A 58 -5.99 -5.41 -0.20
CA GLU A 58 -5.56 -4.02 0.03
C GLU A 58 -4.89 -3.86 1.41
N ASP A 59 -5.48 -4.43 2.48
CA ASP A 59 -4.88 -4.37 3.81
C ASP A 59 -3.53 -5.09 3.87
N ALA A 60 -3.41 -6.25 3.25
CA ALA A 60 -2.16 -7.00 3.20
C ALA A 60 -1.06 -6.20 2.46
N VAL A 61 -1.41 -5.55 1.35
CA VAL A 61 -0.49 -4.69 0.62
C VAL A 61 -0.15 -3.42 1.41
N VAL A 62 -1.08 -2.86 2.18
CA VAL A 62 -0.78 -1.73 3.10
C VAL A 62 0.25 -2.14 4.15
N ILE A 63 0.15 -3.33 4.73
CA ILE A 63 1.12 -3.84 5.71
C ILE A 63 2.47 -4.01 5.04
N TRP A 64 2.52 -4.73 3.91
CA TRP A 64 3.76 -4.92 3.16
C TRP A 64 4.40 -3.59 2.76
N LEU A 65 3.62 -2.63 2.25
CA LEU A 65 4.14 -1.35 1.81
C LEU A 65 4.74 -0.55 2.97
N ARG A 66 4.12 -0.62 4.17
CA ARG A 66 4.68 0.01 5.36
C ARG A 66 6.00 -0.63 5.79
N ASP A 67 6.05 -1.95 5.80
CA ASP A 67 7.26 -2.69 6.16
C ASP A 67 8.38 -2.39 5.16
N TYR A 68 8.09 -2.43 3.87
CA TYR A 68 9.04 -2.09 2.80
C TYR A 68 9.57 -0.65 2.95
N LEU A 69 8.70 0.33 3.16
CA LEU A 69 9.11 1.72 3.33
C LEU A 69 9.97 1.90 4.59
N LEU A 70 9.65 1.22 5.68
CA LEU A 70 10.43 1.27 6.92
C LEU A 70 11.81 0.62 6.76
N GLU A 71 11.87 -0.56 6.13
CA GLU A 71 13.12 -1.29 5.87
C GLU A 71 14.09 -0.51 4.97
N ASN A 72 13.56 0.36 4.10
CA ASN A 72 14.34 1.17 3.17
C ASN A 72 14.52 2.64 3.62
N ASP A 73 14.08 3.00 4.83
CA ASP A 73 14.11 4.37 5.38
C ASP A 73 13.48 5.41 4.43
N LEU A 74 12.35 5.05 3.81
CA LEU A 74 11.61 5.88 2.86
C LEU A 74 10.35 6.47 3.49
N LEU A 75 10.14 7.77 3.26
CA LEU A 75 8.85 8.39 3.51
C LEU A 75 7.89 8.02 2.37
N PRO A 76 6.60 7.73 2.66
CA PRO A 76 5.65 7.33 1.62
C PRO A 76 5.56 8.31 0.46
N MET A 77 5.61 9.62 0.73
CA MET A 77 5.47 10.66 -0.29
C MET A 77 6.72 10.84 -1.16
N ASP A 78 7.87 10.32 -0.72
CA ASP A 78 9.15 10.40 -1.44
C ASP A 78 9.45 9.12 -2.22
N ALA A 79 8.67 8.05 -1.99
CA ALA A 79 8.84 6.78 -2.66
C ALA A 79 8.39 6.85 -4.12
N ASP A 80 9.28 6.45 -5.03
CA ASP A 80 9.00 6.37 -6.46
C ASP A 80 7.98 5.25 -6.74
N LEU A 81 6.84 5.61 -7.33
CA LEU A 81 5.76 4.68 -7.64
C LEU A 81 6.22 3.55 -8.58
N THR A 82 7.09 3.82 -9.55
CA THR A 82 7.61 2.81 -10.48
C THR A 82 8.51 1.81 -9.75
N VAL A 83 9.26 2.26 -8.74
CA VAL A 83 10.04 1.36 -7.89
C VAL A 83 9.10 0.50 -7.07
N LEU A 84 8.07 1.08 -6.45
CA LEU A 84 7.09 0.33 -5.65
C LEU A 84 6.33 -0.71 -6.49
N GLU A 85 5.95 -0.38 -7.72
CA GLU A 85 5.34 -1.33 -8.66
C GLU A 85 6.27 -2.50 -8.96
N ARG A 86 7.54 -2.22 -9.28
CA ARG A 86 8.53 -3.26 -9.56
C ARG A 86 8.74 -4.18 -8.37
N GLU A 87 8.96 -3.62 -7.18
CA GLU A 87 9.23 -4.39 -5.97
C GLU A 87 8.01 -5.19 -5.54
N PHE A 88 6.81 -4.65 -5.72
CA PHE A 88 5.58 -5.38 -5.49
C PHE A 88 5.44 -6.56 -6.46
N HIS A 89 5.68 -6.35 -7.75
CA HIS A 89 5.66 -7.42 -8.74
C HIS A 89 6.67 -8.54 -8.40
N LEU A 90 7.90 -8.18 -8.01
CA LEU A 90 8.91 -9.15 -7.59
C LEU A 90 8.50 -9.92 -6.33
N LEU A 91 7.86 -9.26 -5.36
CA LEU A 91 7.29 -9.91 -4.19
C LEU A 91 6.24 -10.95 -4.58
N LEU A 92 5.35 -10.61 -5.52
CA LEU A 92 4.31 -11.54 -5.98
C LEU A 92 4.95 -12.77 -6.65
N LEU A 93 5.98 -12.58 -7.48
CA LEU A 93 6.73 -13.66 -8.11
C LEU A 93 7.43 -14.58 -7.12
N ASP A 94 7.95 -14.02 -6.03
CA ASP A 94 8.64 -14.77 -4.97
C ASP A 94 7.66 -15.57 -4.09
N ARG A 95 6.52 -14.96 -3.74
CA ARG A 95 5.64 -15.49 -2.68
C ARG A 95 4.39 -16.20 -3.17
N LEU A 96 3.90 -15.88 -4.37
CA LEU A 96 2.72 -16.54 -4.90
C LEU A 96 3.07 -17.87 -5.58
N PRO A 97 2.26 -18.92 -5.39
CA PRO A 97 2.35 -20.11 -6.21
C PRO A 97 2.24 -19.76 -7.71
N PRO A 98 3.01 -20.41 -8.61
CA PRO A 98 3.04 -20.05 -10.03
C PRO A 98 1.68 -20.06 -10.74
N HIS A 99 0.76 -20.92 -10.31
CA HIS A 99 -0.59 -21.00 -10.87
C HIS A 99 -1.50 -19.81 -10.51
N MET A 100 -1.10 -19.01 -9.51
CA MET A 100 -1.78 -17.76 -9.16
C MET A 100 -1.20 -16.56 -9.91
N ILE A 101 -0.06 -16.74 -10.57
CA ILE A 101 0.64 -15.72 -11.34
C ILE A 101 0.37 -15.97 -12.83
N GLY A 102 -0.73 -15.43 -13.34
CA GLY A 102 -1.11 -15.59 -14.75
C GLY A 102 -2.59 -15.86 -14.92
N GLY A 103 -3.40 -14.81 -14.78
CA GLY A 103 -4.75 -14.76 -15.31
C GLY A 103 -4.76 -14.11 -16.69
N TYR A 104 -4.17 -14.78 -17.69
CA TYR A 104 -4.39 -14.49 -19.09
C TYR A 104 -4.62 -15.81 -19.82
N GLU A 105 -5.85 -16.33 -19.70
CA GLU A 105 -6.50 -17.08 -20.78
C GLU A 105 -7.40 -16.12 -21.55
#